data_AF-A0A1F7V9U0-F1
#
_entry.id   AF-A0A1F7V9U0-F1
#
_cell.length_a   1.000
_cell.length_b   1.000
_cell.length_c   1.000
_cell.angle_alpha   90.00
_cell.angle_beta   90.00
_cell.angle_gamma   90.00
#
_symmetry.space_group_name_H-M   'P 1'
#
loop_
_entity.id
_entity.type
_entity.pdbx_description
1 polymer ?
#
loop_
_entity_poly.entity_id
_entity_poly.type
_entity_poly.pdbx_seq_one_letter_code
_entity_poly.pdbx_strand_id
1 'polypeptide(L)' 'MIVESAGPILLQIVPQLRPADFEVISYSQGCLTVAVSSPAVGQELRMRAEAILEALRETFHQDQIRRLKLVPLIEQGGEF' A
#
# COMPACT_ATOMS: atom_id res chain seq x y z
N MET A 1 -4.01 -2.86 13.27
CA MET A 1 -3.01 -3.78 12.66
C MET A 1 -2.26 -3.03 11.54
N ILE A 2 -1.00 -3.37 11.18
CA ILE A 2 -0.24 -2.64 10.13
C ILE A 2 -1.05 -2.47 8.83
N VAL A 3 -1.75 -3.52 8.41
CA VAL A 3 -2.60 -3.53 7.20
C VAL A 3 -3.67 -2.44 7.26
N GLU A 4 -4.40 -2.33 8.36
CA GLU A 4 -5.48 -1.34 8.54
C GLU A 4 -4.95 0.10 8.64
N SER A 5 -3.77 0.27 9.24
CA SER A 5 -3.19 1.58 9.51
C SER A 5 -2.32 2.11 8.36
N ALA A 6 -1.89 1.26 7.42
CA ALA A 6 -1.06 1.67 6.29
C ALA A 6 -1.84 2.51 5.26
N GLY A 7 -3.14 2.26 5.08
CA GLY A 7 -3.98 2.99 4.10
C GLY A 7 -3.96 4.51 4.28
N PRO A 8 -4.23 5.04 5.49
CA PRO A 8 -4.12 6.47 5.77
C PRO A 8 -2.73 7.06 5.49
N ILE A 9 -1.66 6.31 5.75
CA ILE A 9 -0.27 6.75 5.49
C ILE A 9 -0.02 6.86 3.98
N LEU A 10 -0.48 5.88 3.20
CA LEU A 10 -0.42 5.92 1.73
C LEU A 10 -1.15 7.18 1.19
N LEU A 11 -2.31 7.52 1.75
CA LEU A 11 -3.06 8.72 1.35
C LEU A 11 -2.38 10.04 1.76
N GLN A 12 -1.67 10.08 2.89
CA GLN A 12 -0.91 11.27 3.31
C GLN A 12 0.28 11.54 2.39
N ILE A 13 1.01 10.49 2.00
CA ILE A 13 2.16 10.61 1.10
C ILE A 13 1.71 10.81 -0.35
N VAL A 14 0.55 10.25 -0.72
CA VAL A 14 0.02 10.27 -2.08
C VAL A 14 -1.41 10.84 -2.10
N PRO A 15 -1.59 12.16 -1.88
CA PRO A 15 -2.91 12.79 -1.68
C PRO A 15 -3.82 12.76 -2.91
N GLN A 16 -3.29 12.43 -4.09
CA GLN A 16 -4.07 12.24 -5.31
C GLN A 16 -4.78 10.89 -5.39
N LEU A 17 -4.41 9.92 -4.53
CA LEU A 17 -5.11 8.65 -4.45
C LEU A 17 -6.39 8.78 -3.62
N ARG A 18 -7.37 7.98 -3.97
CA ARG A 18 -8.59 7.79 -3.18
C ARG A 18 -8.55 6.42 -2.50
N PRO A 19 -9.33 6.21 -1.43
CA PRO A 19 -9.42 4.90 -0.79
C PRO A 19 -9.82 3.76 -1.73
N ALA A 20 -10.57 4.03 -2.79
CA ALA A 20 -10.96 3.02 -3.78
C ALA A 20 -9.87 2.69 -4.81
N ASP A 21 -8.78 3.47 -4.87
CA ASP A 21 -7.72 3.27 -5.85
C ASP A 21 -6.74 2.16 -5.43
N PHE A 22 -6.76 1.72 -4.16
CA PHE A 22 -5.90 0.67 -3.66
C PHE A 22 -6.49 -0.03 -2.44
N GLU A 23 -5.97 -1.21 -2.13
CA GLU A 23 -6.29 -1.95 -0.91
C GLU A 23 -4.99 -2.50 -0.31
N VAL A 24 -4.79 -2.30 1.00
CA VAL A 24 -3.67 -2.94 1.70
C VAL A 24 -4.13 -4.35 2.07
N ILE A 25 -3.52 -5.37 1.47
CA ILE A 25 -4.05 -6.75 1.57
C ILE A 25 -3.31 -7.60 2.60
N SER A 26 -2.02 -7.35 2.82
CA SER A 26 -1.22 -8.15 3.75
C SER A 26 0.07 -7.47 4.17
N TYR A 27 0.55 -7.87 5.34
CA TYR A 27 1.91 -7.60 5.80
C TYR A 27 2.53 -8.91 6.27
N SER A 28 3.63 -9.33 5.64
CA SER A 28 4.35 -10.54 6.04
C SER A 28 5.84 -10.38 5.75
N GLN A 29 6.67 -10.82 6.71
CA GLN A 29 8.14 -10.77 6.59
C GLN A 29 8.69 -9.39 6.17
N GLY A 30 8.06 -8.32 6.66
CA GLY A 30 8.49 -6.97 6.32
C GLY A 30 8.06 -6.45 4.95
N CYS A 31 7.23 -7.22 4.24
CA CYS A 31 6.69 -6.85 2.94
C CYS A 31 5.23 -6.44 3.10
N LEU A 32 4.95 -5.15 2.85
CA LEU A 32 3.59 -4.65 2.74
C LEU A 32 3.10 -4.89 1.31
N THR A 33 2.02 -5.63 1.15
CA THR A 33 1.41 -5.85 -0.17
C THR A 33 0.19 -4.97 -0.32
N VAL A 34 0.16 -4.21 -1.41
CA VAL A 34 -0.91 -3.29 -1.77
C VAL A 34 -1.45 -3.67 -3.14
N ALA A 35 -2.75 -3.94 -3.20
CA ALA A 35 -3.48 -4.11 -4.42
C ALA A 35 -3.84 -2.74 -5.01
N VAL A 36 -3.72 -2.53 -6.32
CA VAL A 36 -3.95 -1.24 -6.99
C VAL A 36 -4.97 -1.36 -8.11
N SER A 37 -5.90 -0.41 -8.20
CA SER A 37 -7.01 -0.44 -9.15
C SER A 37 -6.57 -0.25 -10.60
N SER A 38 -5.40 0.35 -10.83
CA SER A 38 -4.87 0.60 -12.17
C SER A 38 -3.35 0.67 -12.21
N PRO A 39 -2.72 0.49 -13.38
CA PRO A 39 -1.28 0.67 -13.55
C PRO A 39 -0.80 2.09 -13.19
N ALA A 40 -1.61 3.11 -13.45
CA ALA A 40 -1.28 4.51 -13.12
C ALA A 40 -1.14 4.71 -11.60
N VAL A 41 -2.06 4.12 -10.82
CA VAL A 41 -1.98 4.14 -9.35
C VAL A 41 -0.73 3.39 -8.88
N GLY A 42 -0.45 2.22 -9.46
CA GLY A 42 0.76 1.46 -9.17
C GLY A 42 2.04 2.26 -9.46
N GLN A 43 2.07 3.00 -10.57
CA GLN A 43 3.19 3.87 -10.91
C GLN A 43 3.36 5.00 -9.90
N GLU A 44 2.29 5.66 -9.49
CA GLU A 44 2.33 6.74 -8.51
C GLU A 44 2.88 6.26 -7.16
N LEU A 45 2.37 5.13 -6.65
CA LEU A 45 2.88 4.51 -5.44
C LEU A 45 4.36 4.11 -5.56
N ARG A 46 4.78 3.67 -6.74
CA ARG A 46 6.17 3.30 -7.01
C ARG A 46 7.10 4.51 -7.02
N MET A 47 6.67 5.64 -7.58
CA MET A 47 7.46 6.88 -7.57
C MET A 47 7.70 7.40 -6.16
N ARG A 48 6.79 7.11 -5.22
CA ARG A 48 6.87 7.53 -3.81
C ARG A 48 7.23 6.40 -2.85
N ALA A 49 7.71 5.26 -3.37
CA ALA A 49 7.89 4.05 -2.58
C ALA A 49 8.83 4.25 -1.38
N GLU A 50 9.91 5.03 -1.54
CA GLU A 50 10.86 5.31 -0.46
C GLU A 50 10.21 6.15 0.65
N ALA A 51 9.52 7.23 0.30
CA ALA A 51 8.79 8.07 1.26
C ALA A 51 7.68 7.30 1.99
N ILE A 52 6.97 6.42 1.28
CA ILE A 52 5.97 5.52 1.88
C ILE A 52 6.63 4.59 2.90
N LEU A 53 7.74 3.93 2.52
CA LEU A 53 8.45 3.02 3.42
C LEU A 53 9.01 3.73 4.64
N GLU A 54 9.52 4.95 4.48
CA GLU A 54 10.00 5.79 5.59
C GLU A 54 8.87 6.11 6.57
N ALA A 55 7.77 6.69 6.09
CA ALA A 55 6.62 7.05 6.92
C ALA A 55 6.01 5.83 7.65
N LEU A 56 5.95 4.67 6.99
CA LEU A 56 5.51 3.42 7.60
C LEU A 56 6.46 2.99 8.73
N ARG A 57 7.78 3.06 8.54
CA ARG A 57 8.76 2.71 9.58
C ARG A 57 8.68 3.65 10.78
N GLU A 58 8.53 4.95 10.53
CA GLU A 58 8.36 5.96 11.60
C GLU A 58 7.09 5.71 12.41
N THR A 59 5.97 5.40 11.73
CA THR A 59 4.67 5.21 12.40
C THR A 59 4.63 3.93 13.21
N PHE A 60 5.15 2.83 12.67
CA PHE A 60 5.05 1.53 13.33
C PHE A 60 6.25 1.23 14.24
N HIS A 61 7.28 2.08 14.26
CA HIS A 61 8.56 1.85 14.97
C HIS A 61 9.11 0.43 14.74
N GLN A 62 8.89 -0.12 13.55
CA GLN A 62 9.32 -1.45 13.16
C GLN A 62 10.27 -1.36 11.96
N ASP A 63 11.56 -1.59 12.22
CA ASP A 63 12.63 -1.79 11.21
C ASP A 63 12.36 -2.96 10.24
N GLN A 64 11.22 -3.62 10.38
CA GLN A 64 10.84 -4.75 9.58
C GLN A 64 10.15 -4.33 8.28
N ILE A 65 9.51 -3.16 8.16
CA ILE A 65 8.88 -2.75 6.90
C ILE A 65 9.96 -2.37 5.88
N ARG A 66 10.32 -3.31 5.03
CA ARG A 66 11.47 -3.22 4.10
C ARG A 66 11.05 -3.10 2.65
N ARG A 67 9.85 -3.57 2.31
CA ARG A 67 9.44 -3.70 0.91
C ARG A 67 7.97 -3.36 0.74
N LEU A 68 7.69 -2.63 -0.33
CA LEU A 68 6.35 -2.41 -0.85
C LEU A 68 6.17 -3.29 -2.09
N LYS A 69 5.18 -4.19 -2.06
CA LYS A 69 4.80 -5.02 -3.20
C LYS A 69 3.47 -4.51 -3.74
N LEU A 70 3.44 -4.17 -5.02
CA LEU A 70 2.24 -3.73 -5.71
C LEU A 70 1.70 -4.88 -6.57
N VAL A 71 0.42 -5.18 -6.44
CA VAL A 71 -0.29 -6.18 -7.25
C VAL A 71 -1.55 -5.53 -7.84
N PRO A 72 -2.06 -5.98 -8.99
CA PRO A 72 -3.36 -5.50 -9.45
C PRO A 72 -4.45 -5.86 -8.43
N LEU A 73 -5.38 -4.94 -8.21
CA LEU A 73 -6.63 -5.22 -7.52
C LEU A 73 -7.45 -6.12 -8.43
N ILE A 74 -7.41 -7.42 -8.13
CA ILE A 74 -8.34 -8.36 -8.71
C ILE A 74 -9.63 -8.09 -7.94
N GLU A 75 -10.60 -7.43 -8.57
CA GLU A 75 -11.95 -7.44 -8.04
C GLU A 75 -12.28 -8.92 -7.78
N GLN A 76 -12.56 -9.28 -6.53
CA GLN A 76 -13.19 -10.56 -6.23
C GLN A 76 -14.62 -10.50 -6.80
N GLY A 77 -14.70 -10.52 -8.13
CA GLY A 77 -15.93 -10.70 -8.89
C GLY A 77 -16.41 -12.10 -8.59
N GLY A 78 -17.48 -12.15 -7.80
CA GLY A 78 -18.09 -13.34 -7.28
C GLY A 78 -18.34 -14.40 -8.35
N GLU A 79 -18.09 -15.64 -7.93
CA GLU A 79 -18.71 -16.81 -8.50
C GLU A 79 -20.24 -16.66 -8.35
N PHE A 80 -20.95 -16.58 -9.48
CA PHE A 80 -22.37 -16.95 -9.59
C PHE A 80 -22.57 -17.74 -10.89
#